data_AF-A0A7N6A5K3-F1
#
_entry.id   AF-A0A7N6A5K3-F1
#
_cell.length_a   1.000
_cell.length_b   1.000
_cell.length_c   1.000
_cell.angle_alpha   90.00
_cell.angle_beta   90.00
_cell.angle_gamma   90.00
#
_symmetry.space_group_name_H-M   'P 1'
#
loop_
_entity.id
_entity.type
_entity.pdbx_description
1 polymer ?
#
loop_
_entity_poly.entity_id
_entity_poly.type
_entity_poly.pdbx_seq_one_letter_code
_entity_poly.pdbx_strand_id
1 'polypeptide(L)'
;MTSLTQRSSGLVQRRTEASRNAADKDRPSGQEEHEPRRGDEQEDDDTGDSKETRLTLMEEVLLLGLKDREVICKSDAPTGDVLLDEALKHIKDTQPPETVQSWIELLSGETWNPLKLHYQLRNVRERLAKNLVEKGVLTTEKQNFLLFDMTTHPLTNNNIKQRLIKKVQEAVLDKWVNDPHRMDKRLLALIYLAHSSDVLENAFAPLLDDQYDLAMKRVRQLLELEPEGESMKANSNELLWAVVAAFTK
;
A
#
# COMPACT_ATOMS: atom_id res chain seq x y z
N MET A 1 -12.58 41.00 44.39
CA MET A 1 -12.23 39.60 44.70
C MET A 1 -11.60 39.00 43.46
N THR A 2 -10.53 38.19 43.62
CA THR A 2 -10.08 37.05 42.78
C THR A 2 -10.32 37.00 41.25
N SER A 3 -9.43 36.52 40.37
CA SER A 3 -7.97 36.22 40.38
C SER A 3 -7.57 35.50 39.06
N LEU A 4 -6.36 35.75 38.51
CA LEU A 4 -5.61 34.89 37.54
C LEU A 4 -6.30 34.64 36.15
N THR A 5 -5.63 34.35 35.02
CA THR A 5 -4.21 34.05 34.71
C THR A 5 -3.84 34.45 33.25
N GLN A 6 -2.56 34.80 33.06
CA GLN A 6 -1.60 34.49 31.97
C GLN A 6 -1.97 33.35 30.98
N ARG A 7 -1.36 33.10 29.80
CA ARG A 7 -0.20 33.60 28.97
C ARG A 7 -0.34 32.86 27.60
N SER A 8 0.34 33.15 26.47
CA SER A 8 1.07 34.29 25.89
C SER A 8 1.36 33.98 24.41
N SER A 9 1.59 34.98 23.57
CA SER A 9 1.97 34.84 22.15
C SER A 9 3.41 35.32 21.90
N GLY A 10 4.08 34.78 20.86
CA GLY A 10 5.33 35.35 20.34
C GLY A 10 6.37 34.34 19.84
N LEU A 11 6.29 33.97 18.56
CA LEU A 11 7.48 33.57 17.78
C LEU A 11 8.38 34.81 17.54
N VAL A 12 9.70 34.61 17.35
CA VAL A 12 10.51 35.12 16.21
C VAL A 12 12.03 35.24 16.51
N GLN A 13 12.83 34.63 15.63
CA GLN A 13 14.22 34.90 15.18
C GLN A 13 15.40 35.07 16.18
N ARG A 14 16.22 34.01 16.23
CA ARG A 14 17.61 33.93 15.69
C ARG A 14 18.46 35.21 15.69
N ARG A 15 19.57 35.20 16.45
CA ARG A 15 20.80 35.93 16.07
C ARG A 15 22.06 35.16 16.47
N THR A 16 23.00 35.05 15.54
CA THR A 16 24.36 34.51 15.70
C THR A 16 25.36 35.65 15.84
N GLU A 17 26.36 35.48 16.72
CA GLU A 17 27.70 36.10 16.75
C GLU A 17 28.26 35.85 18.17
N ALA A 18 29.55 35.77 18.48
CA ALA A 18 30.81 35.52 17.79
C ALA A 18 31.88 35.68 18.90
N SER A 19 32.93 34.87 18.89
CA SER A 19 33.92 34.80 19.98
C SER A 19 34.64 36.12 20.28
N ARG A 20 34.93 36.39 21.58
CA ARG A 20 35.93 37.38 22.03
C ARG A 20 36.69 36.87 23.26
N ASN A 21 37.93 36.43 23.04
CA ASN A 21 38.95 36.32 24.08
C ASN A 21 39.49 37.71 24.44
N ALA A 22 39.87 37.93 25.70
CA ALA A 22 41.22 38.40 26.11
C ALA A 22 41.29 38.89 27.56
N ALA A 23 42.33 38.42 28.27
CA ALA A 23 43.10 39.14 29.31
C ALA A 23 42.40 39.64 30.60
N ASP A 24 43.09 39.86 31.71
CA ASP A 24 44.32 39.29 32.32
C ASP A 24 44.39 39.83 33.77
N LYS A 25 45.23 39.21 34.60
CA LYS A 25 45.88 39.75 35.81
C LYS A 25 45.20 39.85 37.19
N ASP A 26 45.96 39.23 38.10
CA ASP A 26 46.40 39.68 39.43
C ASP A 26 45.67 39.20 40.71
N ARG A 27 46.55 38.84 41.66
CA ARG A 27 46.44 38.01 42.90
C ARG A 27 46.49 38.92 44.15
N PRO A 28 46.53 38.41 45.41
CA PRO A 28 46.01 37.15 46.00
C PRO A 28 45.30 37.36 47.38
N SER A 29 44.74 36.31 48.00
CA SER A 29 45.06 35.85 49.39
C SER A 29 44.00 34.91 49.99
N GLY A 30 44.45 33.91 50.79
CA GLY A 30 43.59 33.17 51.75
C GLY A 30 43.43 31.67 51.50
N GLN A 31 44.16 30.85 52.29
CA GLN A 31 43.75 29.62 53.04
C GLN A 31 42.68 28.66 52.47
N GLU A 32 42.70 27.34 52.67
CA GLU A 32 43.68 26.33 53.17
C GLU A 32 43.11 24.93 52.77
N GLU A 33 43.82 23.84 53.10
CA GLU A 33 43.37 22.42 53.16
C GLU A 33 43.96 21.38 52.18
N HIS A 34 44.26 20.22 52.78
CA HIS A 34 44.78 18.93 52.27
C HIS A 34 43.88 18.29 51.17
N GLU A 35 44.34 17.46 50.22
CA GLU A 35 44.94 16.11 50.42
C GLU A 35 45.68 15.58 49.13
N PRO A 36 46.35 14.41 49.16
CA PRO A 36 47.38 14.04 48.18
C PRO A 36 46.91 13.25 46.94
N ARG A 37 47.76 13.23 45.90
CA ARG A 37 47.65 12.37 44.70
C ARG A 37 48.25 10.97 44.91
N ARG A 38 47.50 9.94 44.51
CA ARG A 38 47.89 8.64 43.90
C ARG A 38 46.56 7.95 43.54
N GLY A 39 46.31 7.40 42.35
CA GLY A 39 47.22 7.00 41.30
C GLY A 39 47.31 5.47 41.27
N ASP A 40 46.35 4.84 40.60
CA ASP A 40 46.43 3.50 40.03
C ASP A 40 45.51 3.45 38.80
N GLU A 41 45.96 2.72 37.79
CA GLU A 41 45.30 2.59 36.48
C GLU A 41 44.35 1.39 36.50
N GLN A 42 43.13 1.58 36.00
CA GLN A 42 42.27 0.45 35.65
C GLN A 42 41.50 0.80 34.38
N GLU A 43 42.03 0.29 33.26
CA GLU A 43 41.30 0.20 32.01
C GLU A 43 40.19 -0.85 32.19
N ASP A 44 38.94 -0.40 32.28
CA ASP A 44 37.79 -1.23 31.92
C ASP A 44 37.08 -0.53 30.76
N ASP A 45 37.23 -1.13 29.58
CA ASP A 45 36.61 -0.73 28.32
C ASP A 45 35.13 -1.13 28.33
N ASP A 46 34.26 -0.22 28.76
CA ASP A 46 32.83 -0.27 28.44
C ASP A 46 32.49 0.81 27.40
N THR A 47 33.14 0.72 26.24
CA THR A 47 32.65 1.35 25.00
C THR A 47 31.39 0.62 24.51
N GLY A 48 30.33 0.67 25.31
CA GLY A 48 29.02 0.12 24.99
C GLY A 48 28.41 0.87 23.80
N ASP A 49 28.68 0.40 22.58
CA ASP A 49 28.12 0.91 21.33
C ASP A 49 26.64 0.55 21.15
N SER A 50 25.81 0.93 22.13
CA SER A 50 24.36 1.00 21.97
C SER A 50 24.00 2.35 21.34
N LYS A 51 24.47 2.56 20.09
CA LYS A 51 23.84 3.50 19.15
C LYS A 51 22.48 2.93 18.71
N GLU A 52 21.58 2.77 19.69
CA GLU A 52 20.19 2.51 19.42
C GLU A 52 19.64 3.71 18.65
N THR A 53 19.28 3.48 17.38
CA THR A 53 18.74 4.49 16.49
C THR A 53 17.47 5.04 17.11
N ARG A 54 17.56 6.22 17.74
CA ARG A 54 16.41 6.85 18.39
C ARG A 54 15.42 7.33 17.34
N LEU A 55 14.41 6.51 17.12
CA LEU A 55 13.26 6.84 16.30
C LEU A 55 12.37 7.83 17.08
N THR A 56 11.80 8.79 16.38
CA THR A 56 10.65 9.55 16.89
C THR A 56 9.41 8.69 16.85
N LEU A 57 8.40 9.01 17.67
CA LEU A 57 7.09 8.33 17.64
C LEU A 57 6.46 8.32 16.22
N MET A 58 6.76 9.31 15.37
CA MET A 58 6.31 9.33 13.97
C MET A 58 7.06 8.31 13.10
N GLU A 59 8.37 8.14 13.31
CA GLU A 59 9.17 7.13 12.61
C GLU A 59 8.83 5.71 13.09
N GLU A 60 8.58 5.51 14.39
CA GLU A 60 8.10 4.24 14.94
C GLU A 60 6.72 3.86 14.39
N VAL A 61 5.78 4.82 14.37
CA VAL A 61 4.45 4.62 13.77
C VAL A 61 4.52 4.37 12.26
N LEU A 62 5.44 5.04 11.55
CA LEU A 62 5.69 4.80 10.13
C LEU A 62 6.26 3.39 9.87
N LEU A 63 7.25 2.97 10.67
CA LEU A 63 7.86 1.63 10.61
C LEU A 63 6.87 0.52 10.97
N LEU A 64 5.94 0.75 11.90
CA LEU A 64 4.83 -0.15 12.19
C LEU A 64 3.81 -0.25 11.02
N GLY A 65 3.72 0.78 10.18
CA GLY A 65 2.84 0.81 9.00
C GLY A 65 3.43 0.19 7.73
N LEU A 66 4.76 0.07 7.66
CA LEU A 66 5.52 -0.51 6.55
C LEU A 66 5.37 -2.04 6.55
N LYS A 67 4.36 -2.52 5.82
CA LYS A 67 4.17 -3.94 5.54
C LYS A 67 5.12 -4.36 4.41
N ASP A 68 6.37 -4.66 4.77
CA ASP A 68 7.48 -4.95 3.85
C ASP A 68 7.34 -6.31 3.12
N ARG A 69 6.40 -6.36 2.17
CA ARG A 69 6.30 -7.45 1.18
C ARG A 69 6.80 -6.95 -0.16
N GLU A 70 8.10 -7.09 -0.36
CA GLU A 70 8.77 -6.87 -1.64
C GLU A 70 8.24 -7.80 -2.73
N VAL A 71 8.08 -7.28 -3.95
CA VAL A 71 7.68 -8.07 -5.11
C VAL A 71 8.91 -8.55 -5.87
N ILE A 72 9.20 -9.85 -5.79
CA ILE A 72 10.34 -10.48 -6.47
C ILE A 72 9.88 -11.16 -7.76
N CYS A 73 10.45 -10.77 -8.89
CA CYS A 73 10.23 -11.42 -10.19
C CYS A 73 10.83 -12.84 -10.19
N LYS A 74 10.01 -13.87 -10.45
CA LYS A 74 10.45 -15.28 -10.53
C LYS A 74 10.66 -15.79 -11.96
N SER A 75 10.06 -15.14 -12.95
CA SER A 75 10.10 -15.50 -14.37
C SER A 75 9.77 -14.28 -15.19
N ASP A 76 10.52 -14.05 -16.26
CA ASP A 76 10.35 -12.95 -17.22
C ASP A 76 9.69 -13.40 -18.54
N ALA A 77 9.14 -14.62 -18.56
CA ALA A 77 8.39 -15.13 -19.71
C ALA A 77 7.12 -14.27 -19.96
N PRO A 78 6.87 -13.82 -21.21
CA PRO A 78 5.71 -12.99 -21.52
C PRO A 78 4.41 -13.76 -21.30
N THR A 79 3.44 -13.09 -20.69
CA THR A 79 2.10 -13.61 -20.39
C THR A 79 1.17 -13.53 -21.61
N GLY A 80 1.48 -12.66 -22.57
CA GLY A 80 0.62 -12.39 -23.73
C GLY A 80 -0.50 -11.39 -23.46
N ASP A 81 -0.58 -10.81 -22.24
CA ASP A 81 -1.40 -9.62 -21.99
C ASP A 81 -0.48 -8.38 -21.87
N VAL A 82 -0.73 -7.39 -22.73
CA VAL A 82 0.12 -6.19 -22.87
C VAL A 82 0.26 -5.41 -21.57
N LEU A 83 -0.75 -5.41 -20.68
CA LEU A 83 -0.67 -4.69 -19.39
C LEU A 83 0.17 -5.45 -18.37
N LEU A 84 0.04 -6.78 -18.34
CA LEU A 84 0.84 -7.64 -17.46
C LEU A 84 2.31 -7.64 -17.87
N ASP A 85 2.59 -7.68 -19.18
CA ASP A 85 3.96 -7.70 -19.72
C ASP A 85 4.68 -6.34 -19.53
N GLU A 86 3.94 -5.22 -19.55
CA GLU A 86 4.45 -3.89 -19.20
C GLU A 86 4.77 -3.76 -17.71
N ALA A 87 3.86 -4.19 -16.84
CA ALA A 87 4.10 -4.22 -15.39
C ALA A 87 5.27 -5.17 -15.04
N LEU A 88 5.35 -6.34 -15.66
CA LEU A 88 6.44 -7.31 -15.47
C LEU A 88 7.80 -6.70 -15.85
N LYS A 89 7.87 -5.92 -16.93
CA LYS A 89 9.07 -5.19 -17.32
C LYS A 89 9.48 -4.18 -16.25
N HIS A 90 8.56 -3.37 -15.75
CA HIS A 90 8.85 -2.40 -14.68
C HIS A 90 9.34 -3.09 -13.39
N ILE A 91 8.72 -4.20 -13.00
CA ILE A 91 9.12 -5.00 -11.82
C ILE A 91 10.53 -5.59 -12.01
N LYS A 92 10.88 -6.04 -13.22
CA LYS A 92 12.22 -6.59 -13.54
C LYS A 92 13.31 -5.53 -13.56
N ASP A 93 13.03 -4.35 -14.10
CA ASP A 93 14.02 -3.29 -14.33
C ASP A 93 14.30 -2.45 -13.06
N THR A 94 13.54 -2.65 -11.97
CA THR A 94 13.62 -1.85 -10.73
C THR A 94 14.45 -2.53 -9.64
N GLN A 95 15.47 -1.81 -9.15
CA GLN A 95 16.32 -2.24 -8.04
C GLN A 95 16.57 -1.02 -7.11
N PRO A 96 16.43 -1.13 -5.77
CA PRO A 96 15.97 -2.29 -5.00
C PRO A 96 14.51 -2.68 -5.32
N PRO A 97 14.06 -3.88 -4.90
CA PRO A 97 12.68 -4.31 -5.09
C PRO A 97 11.71 -3.38 -4.35
N GLU A 98 10.54 -3.15 -4.93
CA GLU A 98 9.49 -2.33 -4.31
C GLU A 98 8.41 -3.22 -3.67
N THR A 99 7.74 -2.69 -2.65
CA THR A 99 6.64 -3.39 -1.96
C THR A 99 5.39 -3.48 -2.84
N VAL A 100 4.47 -4.40 -2.51
CA VAL A 100 3.16 -4.52 -3.17
C VAL A 100 2.40 -3.19 -3.18
N GLN A 101 2.41 -2.46 -2.06
CA GLN A 101 1.75 -1.15 -1.95
C GLN A 101 2.41 -0.11 -2.88
N SER A 102 3.75 -0.01 -2.86
CA SER A 102 4.49 0.86 -3.78
C SER A 102 4.16 0.54 -5.24
N TRP A 103 4.14 -0.75 -5.64
CA TRP A 103 3.76 -1.13 -7.01
C TRP A 103 2.35 -0.70 -7.40
N ILE A 104 1.38 -0.76 -6.50
CA ILE A 104 0.01 -0.29 -6.76
C ILE A 104 0.01 1.24 -6.99
N GLU A 105 0.67 2.00 -6.12
CA GLU A 105 0.78 3.46 -6.23
C GLU A 105 1.54 3.88 -7.52
N LEU A 106 2.61 3.16 -7.88
CA LEU A 106 3.43 3.41 -9.08
C LEU A 106 2.66 3.13 -10.38
N LEU A 107 2.01 1.96 -10.48
CA LEU A 107 1.30 1.55 -11.70
C LEU A 107 0.00 2.36 -11.91
N SER A 108 -0.66 2.78 -10.82
CA SER A 108 -1.81 3.70 -10.87
C SER A 108 -1.39 5.15 -11.17
N GLY A 109 -0.16 5.53 -10.80
CA GLY A 109 0.37 6.89 -10.94
C GLY A 109 -0.05 7.83 -9.80
N GLU A 110 -0.26 7.28 -8.61
CA GLU A 110 -0.51 8.01 -7.36
C GLU A 110 0.80 8.52 -6.73
N THR A 111 1.94 8.00 -7.21
CA THR A 111 3.27 8.45 -6.77
C THR A 111 3.59 9.89 -7.19
N TRP A 112 4.25 10.62 -6.30
CA TRP A 112 4.81 11.95 -6.57
C TRP A 112 6.30 11.92 -6.95
N ASN A 113 6.94 10.75 -7.01
CA ASN A 113 8.37 10.64 -7.31
C ASN A 113 8.65 10.88 -8.81
N PRO A 114 9.31 12.00 -9.20
CA PRO A 114 9.49 12.37 -10.60
C PRO A 114 10.26 11.33 -11.42
N LEU A 115 11.18 10.59 -10.78
CA LEU A 115 11.97 9.54 -11.44
C LEU A 115 11.12 8.30 -11.75
N LYS A 116 10.05 8.05 -10.99
CA LYS A 116 9.20 6.86 -11.10
C LYS A 116 7.85 7.10 -11.80
N LEU A 117 7.52 8.35 -12.17
CA LEU A 117 6.30 8.70 -12.93
C LEU A 117 6.13 7.94 -14.26
N HIS A 118 7.22 7.37 -14.80
CA HIS A 118 7.20 6.61 -16.04
C HIS A 118 6.69 5.17 -15.89
N TYR A 119 6.44 4.69 -14.67
CA TYR A 119 5.86 3.37 -14.39
C TYR A 119 4.32 3.34 -14.46
N GLN A 120 3.66 4.50 -14.55
CA GLN A 120 2.19 4.55 -14.61
C GLN A 120 1.68 3.87 -15.89
N LEU A 121 0.80 2.89 -15.73
CA LEU A 121 0.14 2.21 -16.85
C LEU A 121 -0.86 3.16 -17.53
N ARG A 122 -0.61 3.44 -18.82
CA ARG A 122 -1.44 4.38 -19.59
C ARG A 122 -2.48 3.68 -20.44
N ASN A 123 -3.61 4.37 -20.64
CA ASN A 123 -4.73 3.95 -21.48
C ASN A 123 -5.26 2.54 -21.15
N VAL A 124 -5.30 2.21 -19.84
CA VAL A 124 -5.69 0.90 -19.33
C VAL A 124 -7.10 0.51 -19.80
N ARG A 125 -8.06 1.45 -19.77
CA ARG A 125 -9.45 1.21 -20.19
C ARG A 125 -9.56 0.87 -21.67
N GLU A 126 -8.86 1.63 -22.52
CA GLU A 126 -8.84 1.45 -23.97
C GLU A 126 -8.16 0.14 -24.36
N ARG A 127 -7.07 -0.23 -23.66
CA ARG A 127 -6.35 -1.50 -23.85
C ARG A 127 -7.19 -2.70 -23.41
N LEU A 128 -7.86 -2.61 -22.27
CA LEU A 128 -8.81 -3.64 -21.81
C LEU A 128 -10.00 -3.79 -22.77
N ALA A 129 -10.56 -2.68 -23.26
CA ALA A 129 -11.62 -2.71 -24.27
C ALA A 129 -11.16 -3.41 -25.56
N LYS A 130 -9.96 -3.07 -26.08
CA LYS A 130 -9.36 -3.74 -27.24
C LYS A 130 -9.19 -5.24 -27.01
N ASN A 131 -8.63 -5.65 -25.88
CA ASN A 131 -8.45 -7.07 -25.53
C ASN A 131 -9.80 -7.81 -25.43
N LEU A 132 -10.89 -7.13 -25.05
CA LEU A 132 -12.24 -7.70 -25.02
C LEU A 132 -12.93 -7.74 -26.40
N VAL A 133 -12.62 -6.81 -27.30
CA VAL A 133 -13.03 -6.85 -28.72
C VAL A 133 -12.33 -8.01 -29.44
N GLU A 134 -11.02 -8.16 -29.26
CA GLU A 134 -10.24 -9.27 -29.84
C GLU A 134 -10.74 -10.65 -29.36
N LYS A 135 -11.25 -10.73 -28.12
CA LYS A 135 -11.88 -11.93 -27.55
C LYS A 135 -13.36 -12.11 -27.93
N GLY A 136 -13.93 -11.23 -28.76
CA GLY A 136 -15.33 -11.29 -29.19
C GLY A 136 -16.36 -11.11 -28.07
N VAL A 137 -16.00 -10.39 -27.00
CA VAL A 137 -16.90 -10.06 -25.88
C VAL A 137 -17.60 -8.72 -26.13
N LEU A 138 -16.83 -7.74 -26.60
CA LEU A 138 -17.31 -6.44 -27.07
C LEU A 138 -17.21 -6.37 -28.60
N THR A 139 -17.85 -5.38 -29.21
CA THR A 139 -17.59 -4.96 -30.59
C THR A 139 -16.97 -3.55 -30.62
N THR A 140 -16.67 -3.05 -31.81
CA THR A 140 -16.31 -1.66 -32.04
C THR A 140 -17.37 -1.06 -32.96
N GLU A 141 -18.11 -0.08 -32.44
CA GLU A 141 -19.11 0.67 -33.18
C GLU A 141 -18.70 2.13 -33.29
N LYS A 142 -19.12 2.78 -34.37
CA LYS A 142 -18.87 4.20 -34.62
C LYS A 142 -20.18 4.95 -34.45
N GLN A 143 -20.34 5.63 -33.31
CA GLN A 143 -21.51 6.46 -33.02
C GLN A 143 -21.26 7.87 -33.57
N ASN A 144 -21.96 8.23 -34.64
CA ASN A 144 -21.83 9.56 -35.25
C ASN A 144 -22.67 10.57 -34.46
N PHE A 145 -22.05 11.63 -33.95
CA PHE A 145 -22.72 12.79 -33.38
C PHE A 145 -22.68 13.95 -34.39
N LEU A 146 -23.46 15.01 -34.15
CA LEU A 146 -23.60 16.13 -35.09
C LEU A 146 -22.27 16.84 -35.45
N LEU A 147 -21.27 16.78 -34.57
CA LEU A 147 -20.00 17.52 -34.70
C LEU A 147 -18.74 16.63 -34.65
N PHE A 148 -18.88 15.35 -34.30
CA PHE A 148 -17.76 14.41 -34.15
C PHE A 148 -18.28 12.98 -34.16
N ASP A 149 -17.38 12.02 -34.38
CA ASP A 149 -17.71 10.61 -34.26
C ASP A 149 -17.03 10.01 -33.03
N MET A 150 -17.76 9.24 -32.24
CA MET A 150 -17.25 8.55 -31.06
C MET A 150 -17.13 7.06 -31.33
N THR A 151 -15.99 6.47 -31.01
CA THR A 151 -15.86 5.01 -31.01
C THR A 151 -16.42 4.46 -29.70
N THR A 152 -17.35 3.51 -29.79
CA THR A 152 -17.99 2.87 -28.64
C THR A 152 -17.75 1.36 -28.67
N HIS A 153 -17.82 0.74 -27.48
CA HIS A 153 -17.54 -0.68 -27.32
C HIS A 153 -18.72 -1.41 -26.62
N PRO A 154 -19.88 -1.55 -27.29
CA PRO A 154 -21.01 -2.24 -26.70
C PRO A 154 -20.76 -3.74 -26.54
N LEU A 155 -21.45 -4.33 -25.55
CA LEU A 155 -21.39 -5.75 -25.22
C LEU A 155 -22.18 -6.57 -26.24
N THR A 156 -21.50 -7.42 -27.02
CA THR A 156 -22.15 -8.38 -27.92
C THR A 156 -22.45 -9.69 -27.22
N ASN A 157 -21.51 -10.20 -26.42
CA ASN A 157 -21.62 -11.53 -25.83
C ASN A 157 -22.20 -11.49 -24.40
N ASN A 158 -23.50 -11.22 -24.28
CA ASN A 158 -24.19 -11.25 -22.97
C ASN A 158 -24.04 -12.61 -22.27
N ASN A 159 -23.95 -13.73 -23.01
CA ASN A 159 -23.75 -15.06 -22.42
C ASN A 159 -22.44 -15.21 -21.62
N ILE A 160 -21.39 -14.43 -21.93
CA ILE A 160 -20.17 -14.39 -21.12
C ILE A 160 -20.42 -13.59 -19.83
N LYS A 161 -21.07 -12.42 -19.91
CA LYS A 161 -21.43 -11.61 -18.74
C LYS A 161 -22.34 -12.39 -17.76
N GLN A 162 -23.37 -13.06 -18.25
CA GLN A 162 -24.27 -13.86 -17.41
C GLN A 162 -23.55 -15.05 -16.75
N ARG A 163 -22.64 -15.73 -17.46
CA ARG A 163 -21.81 -16.80 -16.86
C ARG A 163 -20.86 -16.28 -15.79
N LEU A 164 -20.30 -15.08 -15.96
CA LEU A 164 -19.45 -14.44 -14.95
C LEU A 164 -20.25 -14.07 -13.69
N ILE A 165 -21.40 -13.41 -13.86
CA ILE A 165 -22.31 -13.05 -12.76
C ILE A 165 -22.72 -14.31 -11.99
N LYS A 166 -23.18 -15.35 -12.70
CA LYS A 166 -23.56 -16.63 -12.08
C LYS A 166 -22.39 -17.29 -11.34
N LYS A 167 -21.17 -17.27 -11.88
CA LYS A 167 -19.98 -17.82 -11.19
C LYS A 167 -19.71 -17.10 -9.86
N VAL A 168 -19.87 -15.77 -9.81
CA VAL A 168 -19.69 -14.99 -8.58
C VAL A 168 -20.81 -15.24 -7.58
N GLN A 169 -22.08 -15.24 -8.03
CA GLN A 169 -23.24 -15.57 -7.19
C GLN A 169 -23.12 -16.97 -6.58
N GLU A 170 -22.85 -18.00 -7.38
CA GLU A 170 -22.67 -19.38 -6.91
C GLU A 170 -21.55 -19.48 -5.86
N ALA A 171 -20.47 -18.70 -5.97
CA ALA A 171 -19.35 -18.71 -5.03
C ALA A 171 -19.74 -18.26 -3.62
N VAL A 172 -20.60 -17.25 -3.51
CA VAL A 172 -21.08 -16.70 -2.23
C VAL A 172 -22.41 -17.31 -1.79
N LEU A 173 -23.05 -18.15 -2.61
CA LEU A 173 -24.30 -18.86 -2.33
C LEU A 173 -24.08 -20.38 -2.25
N ASP A 174 -24.42 -21.13 -3.30
CA ASP A 174 -24.53 -22.60 -3.26
C ASP A 174 -23.19 -23.32 -3.10
N LYS A 175 -22.09 -22.70 -3.54
CA LYS A 175 -20.73 -23.25 -3.52
C LYS A 175 -19.83 -22.56 -2.49
N TRP A 176 -20.43 -21.88 -1.51
CA TRP A 176 -19.71 -21.22 -0.43
C TRP A 176 -18.83 -22.19 0.35
N VAL A 177 -17.60 -21.77 0.64
CA VAL A 177 -16.65 -22.51 1.46
C VAL A 177 -16.21 -21.61 2.61
N ASN A 178 -16.38 -22.08 3.86
CA ASN A 178 -16.02 -21.32 5.07
C ASN A 178 -14.51 -21.09 5.24
N ASP A 179 -13.69 -21.75 4.43
CA ASP A 179 -12.23 -21.58 4.40
C ASP A 179 -11.81 -20.99 3.03
N PRO A 180 -11.35 -19.73 2.98
CA PRO A 180 -10.90 -19.07 1.75
C PRO A 180 -9.80 -19.82 1.02
N HIS A 181 -8.94 -20.56 1.75
CA HIS A 181 -7.83 -21.32 1.17
C HIS A 181 -8.28 -22.47 0.25
N ARG A 182 -9.54 -22.90 0.41
CA ARG A 182 -10.17 -23.95 -0.40
C ARG A 182 -10.97 -23.40 -1.58
N MET A 183 -11.13 -22.08 -1.69
CA MET A 183 -11.76 -21.44 -2.86
C MET A 183 -10.77 -21.29 -4.03
N ASP A 184 -11.29 -21.28 -5.27
CA ASP A 184 -10.50 -20.94 -6.46
C ASP A 184 -9.80 -19.59 -6.26
N LYS A 185 -8.45 -19.59 -6.27
CA LYS A 185 -7.64 -18.38 -6.01
C LYS A 185 -8.01 -17.21 -6.94
N ARG A 186 -8.42 -17.49 -8.18
CA ARG A 186 -8.89 -16.48 -9.13
C ARG A 186 -10.27 -15.91 -8.77
N LEU A 187 -11.14 -16.74 -8.18
CA LEU A 187 -12.48 -16.35 -7.76
C LEU A 187 -12.44 -15.54 -6.45
N LEU A 188 -11.58 -15.94 -5.50
CA LEU A 188 -11.29 -15.17 -4.29
C LEU A 188 -10.75 -13.77 -4.63
N ALA A 189 -9.74 -13.70 -5.51
CA ALA A 189 -9.21 -12.43 -6.02
C ALA A 189 -10.29 -11.57 -6.69
N LEU A 190 -11.15 -12.17 -7.51
CA LEU A 190 -12.24 -11.47 -8.19
C LEU A 190 -13.26 -10.88 -7.19
N ILE A 191 -13.59 -11.58 -6.11
CA ILE A 191 -14.54 -11.09 -5.11
C ILE A 191 -13.97 -9.87 -4.37
N TYR A 192 -12.73 -9.94 -3.86
CA TYR A 192 -12.09 -8.81 -3.19
C TYR A 192 -11.95 -7.59 -4.10
N LEU A 193 -11.43 -7.78 -5.33
CA LEU A 193 -11.22 -6.66 -6.27
C LEU A 193 -12.52 -6.08 -6.82
N ALA A 194 -13.57 -6.89 -6.98
CA ALA A 194 -14.89 -6.39 -7.38
C ALA A 194 -15.58 -5.62 -6.24
N HIS A 195 -15.29 -5.97 -4.98
CA HIS A 195 -15.76 -5.21 -3.82
C HIS A 195 -15.01 -3.88 -3.69
N SER A 196 -13.67 -3.88 -3.72
CA SER A 196 -12.86 -2.64 -3.60
C SER A 196 -13.01 -1.68 -4.79
N SER A 197 -13.66 -2.11 -5.87
CA SER A 197 -14.00 -1.28 -7.04
C SER A 197 -15.49 -0.92 -7.11
N ASP A 198 -16.28 -1.17 -6.06
CA ASP A 198 -17.73 -0.88 -5.96
C ASP A 198 -18.59 -1.50 -7.10
N VAL A 199 -18.12 -2.58 -7.75
CA VAL A 199 -18.84 -3.22 -8.85
C VAL A 199 -19.54 -4.53 -8.46
N LEU A 200 -19.21 -5.11 -7.31
CA LEU A 200 -19.74 -6.41 -6.88
C LEU A 200 -21.27 -6.42 -6.72
N GLU A 201 -21.88 -5.34 -6.21
CA GLU A 201 -23.34 -5.24 -6.03
C GLU A 201 -24.12 -5.38 -7.35
N ASN A 202 -23.53 -4.96 -8.48
CA ASN A 202 -24.12 -5.15 -9.81
C ASN A 202 -24.29 -6.63 -10.20
N ALA A 203 -23.50 -7.53 -9.60
CA ALA A 203 -23.66 -8.98 -9.77
C ALA A 203 -24.74 -9.55 -8.83
N PHE A 204 -25.11 -8.84 -7.76
CA PHE A 204 -26.13 -9.26 -6.79
C PHE A 204 -27.51 -8.65 -7.06
N ALA A 205 -27.61 -7.56 -7.82
CA ALA A 205 -28.88 -6.94 -8.23
C ALA A 205 -29.95 -7.90 -8.80
N PRO A 206 -29.63 -9.04 -9.46
CA PRO A 206 -30.64 -10.02 -9.90
C PRO A 206 -31.08 -11.05 -8.83
N LEU A 207 -30.53 -11.02 -7.62
CA LEU A 207 -30.86 -11.95 -6.54
C LEU A 207 -32.18 -11.58 -5.84
N LEU A 208 -32.79 -12.55 -5.18
CA LEU A 208 -33.88 -12.32 -4.22
C LEU A 208 -33.32 -11.77 -2.90
N ASP A 209 -34.11 -10.99 -2.16
CA ASP A 209 -33.71 -10.32 -0.91
C ASP A 209 -32.97 -11.26 0.08
N ASP A 210 -33.55 -12.44 0.39
CA ASP A 210 -32.93 -13.44 1.27
C ASP A 210 -31.55 -13.92 0.78
N GLN A 211 -31.37 -14.04 -0.54
CA GLN A 211 -30.11 -14.43 -1.17
C GLN A 211 -29.11 -13.27 -1.20
N TYR A 212 -29.59 -12.04 -1.42
CA TYR A 212 -28.79 -10.83 -1.35
C TYR A 212 -28.18 -10.65 0.04
N ASP A 213 -29.00 -10.75 1.09
CA ASP A 213 -28.56 -10.63 2.48
C ASP A 213 -27.56 -11.72 2.86
N LEU A 214 -27.79 -12.97 2.43
CA LEU A 214 -26.85 -14.07 2.66
C LEU A 214 -25.52 -13.86 1.91
N ALA A 215 -25.55 -13.42 0.66
CA ALA A 215 -24.36 -13.10 -0.13
C ALA A 215 -23.56 -11.97 0.52
N MET A 216 -24.21 -10.86 0.88
CA MET A 216 -23.56 -9.71 1.53
C MET A 216 -23.06 -10.03 2.94
N LYS A 217 -23.71 -10.94 3.67
CA LYS A 217 -23.18 -11.47 4.93
C LYS A 217 -21.88 -12.25 4.72
N ARG A 218 -21.81 -13.10 3.69
CA ARG A 218 -20.61 -13.92 3.38
C ARG A 218 -19.47 -13.10 2.78
N VAL A 219 -19.77 -12.08 1.98
CA VAL A 219 -18.77 -11.10 1.52
C VAL A 219 -18.17 -10.36 2.71
N ARG A 220 -18.99 -9.89 3.67
CA ARG A 220 -18.48 -9.30 4.93
C ARG A 220 -17.59 -10.27 5.71
N GLN A 221 -17.97 -11.55 5.82
CA GLN A 221 -17.12 -12.57 6.45
C GLN A 221 -15.76 -12.77 5.77
N LEU A 222 -15.60 -12.46 4.48
CA LEU A 222 -14.28 -12.46 3.81
C LEU A 222 -13.49 -11.18 4.11
N LEU A 223 -14.16 -10.05 4.29
CA LEU A 223 -13.55 -8.74 4.53
C LEU A 223 -13.12 -8.56 5.99
N GLU A 224 -13.78 -9.26 6.91
CA GLU A 224 -13.44 -9.34 8.34
C GLU A 224 -12.20 -10.22 8.63
N LEU A 225 -11.63 -10.89 7.61
CA LEU A 225 -10.41 -11.69 7.75
C LEU A 225 -9.16 -10.82 7.78
N GLU A 226 -8.22 -11.15 8.67
CA GLU A 226 -6.91 -10.51 8.74
C GLU A 226 -5.97 -11.07 7.64
N PRO A 227 -5.61 -10.29 6.61
CA PRO A 227 -4.83 -10.82 5.47
C PRO A 227 -3.43 -11.31 5.88
N GLU A 228 -2.84 -10.68 6.91
CA GLU A 228 -1.58 -11.10 7.50
C GLU A 228 -1.68 -12.54 8.06
N GLY A 229 -2.65 -12.77 8.95
CA GLY A 229 -2.88 -14.09 9.56
C GLY A 229 -3.28 -15.16 8.55
N GLU A 230 -4.12 -14.83 7.56
CA GLU A 230 -4.46 -15.76 6.48
C GLU A 230 -3.24 -16.12 5.63
N SER A 231 -2.33 -15.17 5.36
CA SER A 231 -1.14 -15.44 4.55
C SER A 231 -0.12 -16.39 5.18
N MET A 232 -0.09 -16.49 6.52
CA MET A 232 0.81 -17.39 7.26
C MET A 232 0.34 -18.86 7.25
N LYS A 233 -0.85 -19.17 6.70
CA LYS A 233 -1.40 -20.53 6.65
C LYS A 233 -0.77 -21.37 5.54
N ALA A 234 -0.75 -22.69 5.74
CA ALA A 234 -0.23 -23.63 4.75
C ALA A 234 -1.03 -23.55 3.42
N ASN A 235 -0.31 -23.61 2.28
CA ASN A 235 -0.85 -23.47 0.91
C ASN A 235 -1.49 -22.11 0.55
N SER A 236 -1.28 -21.07 1.36
CA SER A 236 -1.67 -19.69 1.07
C SER A 236 -1.06 -19.17 -0.24
N ASN A 237 -1.52 -18.01 -0.69
CA ASN A 237 -0.80 -17.21 -1.68
C ASN A 237 -0.47 -15.88 -1.04
N GLU A 238 0.76 -15.76 -0.52
CA GLU A 238 1.25 -14.58 0.20
C GLU A 238 1.08 -13.28 -0.59
N LEU A 239 1.29 -13.32 -1.91
CA LEU A 239 1.14 -12.17 -2.80
C LEU A 239 -0.32 -11.78 -2.99
N LEU A 240 -1.23 -12.76 -3.11
CA LEU A 240 -2.67 -12.48 -3.17
C LEU A 240 -3.14 -11.78 -1.89
N TRP A 241 -2.76 -12.32 -0.72
CA TRP A 241 -3.12 -11.73 0.57
C TRP A 241 -2.45 -10.37 0.80
N ALA A 242 -1.23 -10.15 0.29
CA ALA A 242 -0.57 -8.83 0.32
C ALA A 242 -1.32 -7.79 -0.53
N VAL A 243 -1.87 -8.19 -1.68
CA VAL A 243 -2.72 -7.30 -2.51
C VAL A 243 -4.04 -7.02 -1.81
N VAL A 244 -4.68 -8.03 -1.19
CA VAL A 244 -5.89 -7.80 -0.36
C VAL A 244 -5.59 -6.82 0.77
N ALA A 245 -4.47 -7.00 1.49
CA ALA A 245 -4.03 -6.12 2.57
C ALA A 245 -3.75 -4.67 2.14
N ALA A 246 -3.49 -4.42 0.85
CA ALA A 246 -3.32 -3.08 0.31
C ALA A 246 -4.67 -2.40 -0.02
N PHE A 247 -5.71 -3.17 -0.32
CA PHE A 247 -7.06 -2.67 -0.63
C PHE A 247 -8.03 -2.65 0.57
N THR A 248 -7.69 -3.32 1.68
CA THR A 248 -8.47 -3.33 2.93
C THR A 248 -7.92 -2.39 4.02
N LYS A 249 -6.96 -1.51 3.67
CA LYS A 249 -6.37 -0.49 4.54
C LYS A 249 -7.14 0.84 4.45
#